data_AF-A0A3D0CXQ7-F1
#
_entry.id   AF-A0A3D0CXQ7-F1
#
_cell.length_a   1.000
_cell.length_b   1.000
_cell.length_c   1.000
_cell.angle_alpha   90.00
_cell.angle_beta   90.00
_cell.angle_gamma   90.00
#
_symmetry.space_group_name_H-M   'P 1'
#
loop_
_entity.id
_entity.type
_entity.pdbx_description
1 polymer ?
#
loop_
_entity_poly.entity_id
_entity_poly.type
_entity_poly.pdbx_seq_one_letter_code
_entity_poly.pdbx_strand_id
1 'polypeptide(L)'
;MQPFGKLVLTRPAEQEQEFALAKASVALGRAAINDIVLNDSKVSRAHARIECGATGCVLVDLDSANGTRVNGVVLERAVLTPGDIVTLGDSTLRFETAAPRVAPDVTLLHSEADLEATLAQESLEVALSDTRSPRLAVHVPGKTWEVPLTDEVLTLGRQEGNDITLDHPKVSRRHARIERRGDLFIFRDLGSTNGTWLGGQRVEERVLQDGDTIRIGSAQLVFKRGFDFEDLTLVEAPLAFRAGVRRPVVIVPGFMGSELWAGSERVWPHVRHFFTHPEIFRLPDDQPLEVRQLVGEVVIVPNLLKLEQYNRLGNYLEEGLGYERGKDLLEFAYDWRQDVRLSARRLAEVIDSWPVTPPITLIAHSMGCLVSRYYVERLGGKKKVGRLILLGGPHGGVPKMITTLLLGPDLLPFGLLGDRLREVLASFPCTYQILPTYTCTVDQEGRQINVLTEDLWLAEAQRPFLHAAREFRRELGTRSSVPCVSIFGYGVKTVTGVSVQRDTHGRWHKVDLAVESGGDNIIPETSAVMPGSEIHPVQQYHGTLYVDNDVKMRLKLELTR
;
A
#
# COMPACT_ATOMS: atom_id res chain seq x y z
N MET A 1 -13.40 14.82 -0.78
CA MET A 1 -13.34 16.23 -1.21
C MET A 1 -13.28 16.21 -2.73
N GLN A 2 -14.00 17.08 -3.46
CA GLN A 2 -13.79 17.16 -4.92
C GLN A 2 -12.38 17.72 -5.18
N PRO A 3 -11.61 17.15 -6.13
CA PRO A 3 -10.28 17.65 -6.45
C PRO A 3 -10.35 19.08 -7.00
N PHE A 4 -9.35 19.91 -6.66
CA PHE A 4 -9.21 21.29 -7.10
C PHE A 4 -8.95 21.42 -8.62
N GLY A 5 -8.51 20.33 -9.23
CA GLY A 5 -8.18 20.19 -10.65
C GLY A 5 -7.37 18.92 -10.87
N LYS A 6 -6.78 18.76 -12.04
CA LYS A 6 -5.78 17.73 -12.31
C LYS A 6 -4.58 18.32 -13.05
N LEU A 7 -3.41 17.75 -12.86
CA LEU A 7 -2.24 18.01 -13.70
C LEU A 7 -2.05 16.86 -14.67
N VAL A 8 -1.74 17.20 -15.90
CA VAL A 8 -1.55 16.25 -16.99
C VAL A 8 -0.09 16.38 -17.43
N LEU A 9 0.76 15.48 -16.94
CA LEU A 9 2.19 15.46 -17.25
C LEU A 9 2.40 14.85 -18.63
N THR A 10 2.90 15.65 -19.57
CA THR A 10 3.32 15.23 -20.91
C THR A 10 4.83 15.03 -20.92
N ARG A 11 5.30 13.88 -21.41
CA ARG A 11 6.74 13.65 -21.66
C ARG A 11 6.98 13.46 -23.16
N PRO A 12 8.14 13.87 -23.70
CA PRO A 12 8.48 13.62 -25.10
C PRO A 12 8.44 12.11 -25.38
N ALA A 13 7.61 11.69 -26.34
CA ALA A 13 7.37 10.30 -26.72
C ALA A 13 6.63 9.40 -25.71
N GLU A 14 6.00 9.96 -24.65
CA GLU A 14 5.09 9.20 -23.76
C GLU A 14 3.69 9.84 -23.69
N GLN A 15 2.65 9.08 -23.31
CA GLN A 15 1.32 9.65 -23.07
C GLN A 15 1.25 10.46 -21.78
N GLU A 16 0.23 11.30 -21.74
CA GLU A 16 -0.17 12.13 -20.63
C GLU A 16 -0.46 11.32 -19.34
N GLN A 17 0.25 11.61 -18.25
CA GLN A 17 -0.02 11.06 -16.91
C GLN A 17 -0.85 12.05 -16.09
N GLU A 18 -1.99 11.63 -15.56
CA GLU A 18 -2.89 12.50 -14.81
C GLU A 18 -2.70 12.40 -13.29
N PHE A 19 -2.67 13.55 -12.61
CA PHE A 19 -2.58 13.68 -11.15
C PHE A 19 -3.73 14.54 -10.65
N ALA A 20 -4.67 13.94 -9.91
CA ALA A 20 -5.74 14.70 -9.27
C ALA A 20 -5.20 15.55 -8.12
N LEU A 21 -5.43 16.86 -8.16
CA LEU A 21 -5.05 17.78 -7.09
C LEU A 21 -6.10 17.73 -5.99
N ALA A 22 -6.03 16.70 -5.16
CA ALA A 22 -6.96 16.48 -4.05
C ALA A 22 -6.49 17.09 -2.71
N LYS A 23 -5.28 17.65 -2.65
CA LYS A 23 -4.73 18.31 -1.47
C LYS A 23 -4.38 19.78 -1.71
N ALA A 24 -4.40 20.55 -0.62
CA ALA A 24 -4.18 21.99 -0.65
C ALA A 24 -2.73 22.40 -0.96
N SER A 25 -1.77 21.46 -0.93
CA SER A 25 -0.39 21.75 -1.27
C SER A 25 0.28 20.52 -1.88
N VAL A 26 0.69 20.60 -3.15
CA VAL A 26 1.30 19.51 -3.94
C VAL A 26 2.71 19.90 -4.34
N ALA A 27 3.71 19.17 -3.87
CA ALA A 27 5.12 19.37 -4.19
C ALA A 27 5.51 18.62 -5.47
N LEU A 28 6.31 19.29 -6.30
CA LEU A 28 6.85 18.77 -7.55
C LEU A 28 8.37 18.89 -7.53
N GLY A 29 9.07 17.84 -7.95
CA GLY A 29 10.51 17.83 -8.01
C GLY A 29 11.06 16.45 -8.35
N ARG A 30 12.37 16.34 -8.55
CA ARG A 30 12.98 15.05 -8.91
C ARG A 30 13.25 14.11 -7.73
N ALA A 31 13.27 14.63 -6.49
CA ALA A 31 13.53 13.80 -5.33
C ALA A 31 12.29 12.96 -4.94
N ALA A 32 12.52 11.77 -4.38
CA ALA A 32 11.45 10.83 -4.00
C ALA A 32 10.49 11.34 -2.89
N ILE A 33 10.82 12.47 -2.26
CA ILE A 33 9.99 13.12 -1.22
C ILE A 33 8.81 13.91 -1.78
N ASN A 34 8.85 14.29 -3.07
CA ASN A 34 7.76 15.06 -3.68
C ASN A 34 6.53 14.19 -3.94
N ASP A 35 5.38 14.84 -4.04
CA ASP A 35 4.12 14.17 -4.39
C ASP A 35 4.12 13.74 -5.86
N ILE A 36 4.60 14.64 -6.72
CA ILE A 36 4.80 14.39 -8.15
C ILE A 36 6.30 14.37 -8.39
N VAL A 37 6.84 13.15 -8.48
CA VAL A 37 8.25 12.91 -8.77
C VAL A 37 8.48 13.01 -10.28
N LEU A 38 9.34 13.92 -10.70
CA LEU A 38 9.71 14.14 -12.11
C LEU A 38 11.09 13.55 -12.37
N ASN A 39 11.15 12.53 -13.23
CA ASN A 39 12.40 11.85 -13.63
C ASN A 39 13.16 12.70 -14.65
N ASP A 40 13.62 13.87 -14.22
CA ASP A 40 14.25 14.88 -15.05
C ASP A 40 15.45 15.50 -14.32
N SER A 41 16.63 15.33 -14.91
CA SER A 41 17.88 15.82 -14.33
C SER A 41 17.97 17.35 -14.23
N LYS A 42 17.18 18.07 -15.04
CA LYS A 42 17.08 19.54 -14.99
C LYS A 42 16.05 20.02 -13.97
N VAL A 43 15.28 19.13 -13.35
CA VAL A 43 14.36 19.50 -12.28
C VAL A 43 15.11 19.51 -10.93
N SER A 44 14.95 20.57 -10.13
CA SER A 44 15.48 20.60 -8.75
C SER A 44 14.91 19.48 -7.88
N ARG A 45 15.64 19.10 -6.81
CA ARG A 45 15.19 18.06 -5.87
C ARG A 45 13.80 18.36 -5.32
N ALA A 46 13.57 19.58 -4.85
CA ALA A 46 12.26 20.21 -4.69
C ALA A 46 12.25 21.39 -5.66
N HIS A 47 11.31 21.44 -6.61
CA HIS A 47 11.34 22.42 -7.69
C HIS A 47 10.24 23.45 -7.55
N ALA A 48 9.01 22.98 -7.38
CA ALA A 48 7.85 23.84 -7.27
C ALA A 48 6.80 23.22 -6.35
N ARG A 49 5.84 24.03 -5.91
CA ARG A 49 4.69 23.61 -5.11
C ARG A 49 3.43 24.26 -5.64
N ILE A 50 2.34 23.51 -5.71
CA ILE A 50 1.02 24.03 -6.07
C ILE A 50 0.17 24.11 -4.82
N GLU A 51 -0.25 25.31 -4.46
CA GLU A 51 -1.10 25.64 -3.33
C GLU A 51 -2.54 25.82 -3.82
N CYS A 52 -3.42 24.87 -3.51
CA CYS A 52 -4.83 24.92 -3.88
C CYS A 52 -5.72 25.27 -2.68
N GLY A 53 -6.68 26.18 -2.88
CA GLY A 53 -7.66 26.58 -1.88
C GLY A 53 -9.01 26.93 -2.51
N ALA A 54 -9.88 27.56 -1.72
CA ALA A 54 -11.22 27.96 -2.18
C ALA A 54 -11.20 28.92 -3.38
N THR A 55 -10.10 29.65 -3.56
CA THR A 55 -9.92 30.67 -4.60
C THR A 55 -9.19 30.18 -5.85
N GLY A 56 -8.82 28.89 -5.92
CA GLY A 56 -8.06 28.30 -7.02
C GLY A 56 -6.69 27.76 -6.59
N CYS A 57 -5.85 27.41 -7.57
CA CYS A 57 -4.52 26.84 -7.38
C CYS A 57 -3.42 27.85 -7.77
N VAL A 58 -2.38 27.95 -6.97
CA VAL A 58 -1.21 28.83 -7.19
C VAL A 58 0.05 27.98 -7.23
N LEU A 59 0.77 28.02 -8.34
CA LEU A 59 2.11 27.46 -8.47
C LEU A 59 3.14 28.40 -7.86
N VAL A 60 4.08 27.86 -7.09
CA VAL A 60 5.16 28.57 -6.40
C VAL A 60 6.47 27.85 -6.70
N ASP A 61 7.44 28.55 -7.29
CA ASP A 61 8.80 28.05 -7.46
C ASP A 61 9.51 27.98 -6.10
N LEU A 62 10.27 26.90 -5.85
CA LEU A 62 10.97 26.66 -4.58
C LEU A 62 12.47 26.94 -4.71
N ASP A 63 12.81 28.10 -5.30
CA ASP A 63 14.19 28.51 -5.62
C ASP A 63 14.90 27.46 -6.49
N SER A 64 14.24 27.08 -7.58
CA SER A 64 14.70 26.03 -8.46
C SER A 64 15.89 26.49 -9.31
N ALA A 65 16.82 25.58 -9.61
CA ALA A 65 18.06 25.91 -10.30
C ALA A 65 17.84 26.39 -11.75
N ASN A 66 16.76 25.93 -12.40
CA ASN A 66 16.44 26.24 -13.79
C ASN A 66 15.17 27.09 -13.95
N GLY A 67 14.54 27.48 -12.84
CA GLY A 67 13.30 28.26 -12.81
C GLY A 67 12.06 27.48 -13.26
N THR A 68 10.92 27.87 -12.73
CA THR A 68 9.59 27.41 -13.14
C THR A 68 9.02 28.30 -14.25
N ARG A 69 8.44 27.70 -15.29
CA ARG A 69 7.74 28.45 -16.37
C ARG A 69 6.26 28.12 -16.40
N VAL A 70 5.42 29.12 -16.64
CA VAL A 70 4.00 28.94 -16.98
C VAL A 70 3.73 29.62 -18.32
N ASN A 71 3.19 28.87 -19.28
CA ASN A 71 2.97 29.30 -20.66
C ASN A 71 4.23 29.93 -21.30
N GLY A 72 5.40 29.34 -21.00
CA GLY A 72 6.71 29.77 -21.50
C GLY A 72 7.36 30.92 -20.72
N VAL A 73 6.66 31.57 -19.79
CA VAL A 73 7.15 32.70 -19.00
C VAL A 73 7.70 32.20 -17.65
N VAL A 74 8.92 32.59 -17.30
CA VAL A 74 9.52 32.26 -15.99
C VAL A 74 8.84 33.08 -14.89
N LEU A 75 8.35 32.42 -13.84
CA LEU A 75 7.62 33.04 -12.74
C LEU A 75 7.97 32.36 -11.42
N GLU A 76 8.15 33.15 -10.36
CA GLU A 76 8.28 32.64 -8.99
C GLU A 76 6.93 32.20 -8.41
N ARG A 77 5.83 32.86 -8.84
CA ARG A 77 4.46 32.55 -8.41
C ARG A 77 3.49 32.78 -9.57
N ALA A 78 2.55 31.84 -9.78
CA ALA A 78 1.55 31.93 -10.84
C ALA A 78 0.21 31.34 -10.37
N VAL A 79 -0.90 32.08 -10.55
CA VAL A 79 -2.25 31.51 -10.40
C VAL A 79 -2.53 30.64 -11.61
N LEU A 80 -2.87 29.37 -11.40
CA LEU A 80 -3.14 28.42 -12.48
C LEU A 80 -4.59 28.50 -12.92
N THR A 81 -4.78 28.56 -14.23
CA THR A 81 -6.06 28.51 -14.94
C THR A 81 -6.12 27.26 -15.83
N PRO A 82 -7.30 26.63 -16.00
CA PRO A 82 -7.41 25.44 -16.83
C PRO A 82 -6.90 25.69 -18.25
N GLY A 83 -6.00 24.83 -18.71
CA GLY A 83 -5.26 24.96 -19.97
C GLY A 83 -3.81 25.42 -19.80
N ASP A 84 -3.43 25.97 -18.64
CA ASP A 84 -2.06 26.46 -18.40
C ASP A 84 -1.03 25.34 -18.50
N ILE A 85 0.10 25.66 -19.14
CA ILE A 85 1.23 24.76 -19.34
C ILE A 85 2.35 25.16 -18.40
N VAL A 86 2.62 24.30 -17.42
CA VAL A 86 3.74 24.42 -16.48
C VAL A 86 4.93 23.64 -17.03
N THR A 87 6.09 24.28 -17.16
CA THR A 87 7.34 23.62 -17.57
C THR A 87 8.36 23.69 -16.46
N LEU A 88 8.86 22.52 -16.04
CA LEU A 88 9.91 22.34 -15.03
C LEU A 88 11.02 21.49 -15.67
N GLY A 89 12.20 22.07 -15.93
CA GLY A 89 13.23 21.38 -16.72
C GLY A 89 12.74 21.07 -18.15
N ASP A 90 12.83 19.81 -18.56
CA ASP A 90 12.27 19.27 -19.81
C ASP A 90 10.84 18.69 -19.61
N SER A 91 10.33 18.66 -18.38
CA SER A 91 9.00 18.14 -18.03
C SER A 91 7.92 19.20 -18.24
N THR A 92 6.79 18.80 -18.85
CA THR A 92 5.65 19.70 -19.11
C THR A 92 4.38 19.16 -18.47
N LEU A 93 3.69 19.97 -17.67
CA LEU A 93 2.42 19.63 -17.02
C LEU A 93 1.34 20.61 -17.45
N ARG A 94 0.20 20.11 -17.90
CA ARG A 94 -0.97 20.94 -18.23
C ARG A 94 -1.99 20.89 -17.09
N PHE A 95 -2.44 22.05 -16.62
CA PHE A 95 -3.46 22.13 -15.58
C PHE A 95 -4.87 22.04 -16.19
N GLU A 96 -5.75 21.21 -15.63
CA GLU A 96 -7.13 21.04 -16.08
C GLU A 96 -8.12 21.10 -14.91
N THR A 97 -9.38 21.43 -15.20
CA THR A 97 -10.51 21.18 -14.29
C THR A 97 -10.77 19.68 -14.16
N ALA A 98 -11.10 19.22 -12.95
CA ALA A 98 -11.51 17.85 -12.73
C ALA A 98 -12.86 17.59 -13.44
N ALA A 99 -12.86 16.82 -14.52
CA ALA A 99 -14.09 16.41 -15.19
C ALA A 99 -14.75 15.23 -14.44
N PRO A 100 -16.09 15.18 -14.31
CA PRO A 100 -16.78 13.99 -13.83
C PRO A 100 -16.58 12.83 -14.82
N ARG A 101 -16.12 11.69 -14.31
CA ARG A 101 -15.83 10.51 -15.12
C ARG A 101 -17.12 9.84 -15.58
N VAL A 102 -17.23 9.60 -16.88
CA VAL A 102 -18.13 8.59 -17.45
C VAL A 102 -17.38 7.27 -17.33
N ALA A 103 -17.97 6.27 -16.65
CA ALA A 103 -17.39 4.93 -16.64
C ALA A 103 -17.29 4.44 -18.10
N PRO A 104 -16.17 3.84 -18.52
CA PRO A 104 -16.08 3.31 -19.88
C PRO A 104 -17.18 2.26 -20.08
N ASP A 105 -17.88 2.35 -21.21
CA ASP A 105 -18.80 1.30 -21.63
C ASP A 105 -18.00 0.00 -21.85
N VAL A 106 -18.58 -1.11 -21.40
CA VAL A 106 -18.01 -2.46 -21.52
C VAL A 106 -17.80 -2.78 -23.01
N THR A 107 -16.59 -2.55 -23.52
CA THR A 107 -16.24 -2.86 -24.90
C THR A 107 -15.61 -4.23 -24.91
N LEU A 108 -16.25 -5.25 -25.51
CA LEU A 108 -15.63 -6.57 -25.69
C LEU A 108 -14.32 -6.42 -26.49
N LEU A 109 -13.18 -6.80 -25.91
CA LEU A 109 -11.87 -6.71 -26.54
C LEU A 109 -11.58 -8.05 -27.19
N HIS A 110 -11.45 -8.05 -28.51
CA HIS A 110 -11.30 -9.27 -29.31
C HIS A 110 -9.91 -9.39 -29.95
N SER A 111 -9.05 -8.37 -29.81
CA SER A 111 -7.73 -8.30 -30.44
C SER A 111 -6.68 -7.57 -29.60
N GLU A 112 -5.40 -7.71 -29.99
CA GLU A 112 -4.27 -6.96 -29.38
C GLU A 112 -4.43 -5.43 -29.51
N ALA A 113 -5.06 -4.94 -30.57
CA ALA A 113 -5.29 -3.51 -30.79
C ALA A 113 -6.34 -2.94 -29.81
N ASP A 114 -7.33 -3.75 -29.44
CA ASP A 114 -8.39 -3.34 -28.51
C ASP A 114 -7.82 -3.18 -27.08
N LEU A 115 -6.91 -4.07 -26.67
CA LEU A 115 -6.17 -3.98 -25.39
C LEU A 115 -5.38 -2.67 -25.28
N GLU A 116 -4.63 -2.32 -26.32
CA GLU A 116 -3.89 -1.05 -26.37
C GLU A 116 -4.84 0.15 -26.28
N ALA A 117 -5.99 0.12 -26.98
CA ALA A 117 -6.96 1.20 -26.96
C ALA A 117 -7.68 1.37 -25.60
N THR A 118 -8.00 0.29 -24.88
CA THR A 118 -8.67 0.36 -23.58
C THR A 118 -7.70 0.74 -22.45
N LEU A 119 -6.51 0.15 -22.41
CA LEU A 119 -5.50 0.53 -21.42
C LEU A 119 -5.01 1.98 -21.63
N ALA A 120 -5.04 2.48 -22.87
CA ALA A 120 -4.78 3.88 -23.19
C ALA A 120 -5.85 4.87 -22.69
N GLN A 121 -7.05 4.38 -22.37
CA GLN A 121 -8.16 5.19 -21.89
C GLN A 121 -8.29 5.17 -20.35
N GLU A 122 -7.59 4.27 -19.66
CA GLU A 122 -7.59 4.22 -18.20
C GLU A 122 -6.44 5.04 -17.59
N SER A 123 -6.72 6.29 -17.22
CA SER A 123 -5.83 7.04 -16.32
C SER A 123 -5.94 6.48 -14.88
N LEU A 124 -4.79 6.08 -14.32
CA LEU A 124 -4.66 5.67 -12.92
C LEU A 124 -4.47 6.93 -12.07
N GLU A 125 -5.55 7.42 -11.47
CA GLU A 125 -5.49 8.53 -10.52
C GLU A 125 -4.75 8.11 -9.25
N VAL A 126 -3.67 8.81 -8.92
CA VAL A 126 -3.07 8.76 -7.59
C VAL A 126 -3.75 9.81 -6.73
N ALA A 127 -4.51 9.37 -5.72
CA ALA A 127 -5.10 10.29 -4.75
C ALA A 127 -4.01 10.83 -3.81
N LEU A 128 -3.89 12.16 -3.75
CA LEU A 128 -2.98 12.86 -2.83
C LEU A 128 -3.76 13.35 -1.60
N SER A 129 -3.43 12.83 -0.41
CA SER A 129 -4.06 13.20 0.86
C SER A 129 -3.39 14.45 1.48
N ASP A 130 -4.15 15.32 2.15
CA ASP A 130 -3.58 16.44 2.92
C ASP A 130 -2.83 15.92 4.14
N THR A 131 -1.52 16.15 4.15
CA THR A 131 -0.59 15.65 5.16
C THR A 131 -0.21 16.70 6.20
N ARG A 132 -0.55 17.97 6.00
CA ARG A 132 -0.09 19.08 6.87
C ARG A 132 -0.92 19.26 8.13
N SER A 133 -2.19 18.86 8.07
CA SER A 133 -3.13 19.10 9.16
C SER A 133 -3.04 17.98 10.22
N PRO A 134 -2.93 18.33 11.52
CA PRO A 134 -2.98 17.35 12.59
C PRO A 134 -4.33 16.66 12.62
N ARG A 135 -4.31 15.32 12.76
CA ARG A 135 -5.51 14.49 12.74
C ARG A 135 -5.32 13.22 13.54
N LEU A 136 -6.44 12.62 13.91
CA LEU A 136 -6.49 11.34 14.57
C LEU A 136 -7.09 10.31 13.62
N ALA A 137 -6.33 9.28 13.25
CA ALA A 137 -6.87 8.13 12.56
C ALA A 137 -7.45 7.15 13.59
N VAL A 138 -8.76 6.91 13.50
CA VAL A 138 -9.52 6.08 14.40
C VAL A 138 -9.83 4.75 13.72
N HIS A 139 -9.33 3.67 14.31
CA HIS A 139 -9.61 2.32 13.86
C HIS A 139 -10.39 1.55 14.93
N VAL A 140 -11.53 1.01 14.53
CA VAL A 140 -12.35 0.07 15.31
C VAL A 140 -12.61 -1.17 14.45
N PRO A 141 -13.06 -2.30 15.02
CA PRO A 141 -13.42 -3.46 14.23
C PRO A 141 -14.40 -3.11 13.11
N GLY A 142 -13.98 -3.33 11.86
CA GLY A 142 -14.79 -3.10 10.66
C GLY A 142 -14.88 -1.66 10.16
N LYS A 143 -14.20 -0.68 10.79
CA LYS A 143 -14.24 0.70 10.32
C LYS A 143 -12.98 1.49 10.68
N THR A 144 -12.47 2.23 9.71
CA THR A 144 -11.42 3.24 9.91
C THR A 144 -11.85 4.58 9.34
N TRP A 145 -11.56 5.66 10.06
CA TRP A 145 -11.79 7.03 9.58
C TRP A 145 -10.80 8.00 10.23
N GLU A 146 -10.69 9.20 9.70
CA GLU A 146 -9.88 10.27 10.28
C GLU A 146 -10.73 11.40 10.84
N VAL A 147 -10.25 12.01 11.93
CA VAL A 147 -10.85 13.16 12.59
C VAL A 147 -9.82 14.28 12.64
N PRO A 148 -10.03 15.42 11.97
CA PRO A 148 -9.16 16.59 12.08
C PRO A 148 -9.11 17.11 13.52
N LEU A 149 -7.94 17.57 13.96
CA LEU A 149 -7.75 18.13 15.30
C LEU A 149 -7.71 19.66 15.24
N THR A 150 -8.82 20.25 14.81
CA THR A 150 -8.98 21.71 14.64
C THR A 150 -9.31 22.42 15.95
N ASP A 151 -10.15 21.79 16.78
CA ASP A 151 -10.74 22.41 17.96
C ASP A 151 -9.81 22.41 19.17
N GLU A 152 -10.04 23.31 20.13
CA GLU A 152 -9.24 23.39 21.37
C GLU A 152 -9.38 22.14 22.25
N VAL A 153 -10.56 21.52 22.25
CA VAL A 153 -10.85 20.32 23.03
C VAL A 153 -11.69 19.38 22.18
N LEU A 154 -11.25 18.13 22.10
CA LEU A 154 -11.98 17.03 21.46
C LEU A 154 -12.28 15.95 22.50
N THR A 155 -13.52 15.49 22.57
CA THR A 155 -13.99 14.49 23.55
C THR A 155 -14.17 13.11 22.92
N LEU A 156 -13.84 12.06 23.67
CA LEU A 156 -13.93 10.67 23.23
C LEU A 156 -14.66 9.80 24.26
N GLY A 157 -15.58 8.96 23.79
CA GLY A 157 -16.30 8.02 24.65
C GLY A 157 -17.39 7.25 23.92
N ARG A 158 -18.05 6.32 24.61
CA ARG A 158 -19.13 5.52 24.00
C ARG A 158 -20.50 6.21 23.97
N GLN A 159 -20.67 7.30 24.71
CA GLN A 159 -21.94 8.02 24.75
C GLN A 159 -22.10 8.84 23.48
N GLU A 160 -23.28 8.83 22.89
CA GLU A 160 -23.66 9.79 21.85
C GLU A 160 -23.51 11.22 22.39
N GLY A 161 -22.82 12.07 21.62
CA GLY A 161 -22.48 13.44 22.00
C GLY A 161 -21.02 13.68 22.40
N ASN A 162 -20.15 12.66 22.36
CA ASN A 162 -18.70 12.89 22.24
C ASN A 162 -18.36 13.17 20.77
N ASP A 163 -17.34 14.00 20.53
CA ASP A 163 -16.86 14.33 19.18
C ASP A 163 -16.36 13.07 18.45
N ILE A 164 -15.71 12.17 19.18
CA ILE A 164 -15.39 10.81 18.71
C ILE A 164 -16.19 9.80 19.53
N THR A 165 -17.23 9.25 18.91
CA THR A 165 -18.03 8.18 19.50
C THR A 165 -17.40 6.83 19.22
N LEU A 166 -17.01 6.13 20.29
CA LEU A 166 -16.45 4.77 20.25
C LEU A 166 -17.45 3.80 20.86
N ASP A 167 -18.34 3.26 20.03
CA ASP A 167 -19.40 2.34 20.48
C ASP A 167 -18.84 0.98 20.86
N HIS A 168 -18.40 0.85 22.11
CA HIS A 168 -17.91 -0.40 22.64
C HIS A 168 -18.10 -0.48 24.17
N PRO A 169 -18.55 -1.63 24.71
CA PRO A 169 -18.85 -1.78 26.15
C PRO A 169 -17.67 -1.51 27.09
N LYS A 170 -16.43 -1.74 26.62
CA LYS A 170 -15.21 -1.45 27.40
C LYS A 170 -14.81 0.04 27.39
N VAL A 171 -15.53 0.89 26.68
CA VAL A 171 -15.27 2.34 26.63
C VAL A 171 -16.20 3.05 27.60
N SER A 172 -15.69 4.05 28.30
CA SER A 172 -16.50 4.83 29.26
C SER A 172 -17.38 5.83 28.50
N ARG A 173 -18.50 6.25 29.08
CA ARG A 173 -19.44 7.19 28.44
C ARG A 173 -18.73 8.46 27.98
N ARG A 174 -17.92 9.05 28.87
CA ARG A 174 -16.88 10.03 28.58
C ARG A 174 -15.58 9.40 29.05
N HIS A 175 -14.72 9.02 28.12
CA HIS A 175 -13.54 8.21 28.41
C HIS A 175 -12.28 9.06 28.48
N ALA A 176 -12.11 9.95 27.50
CA ALA A 176 -10.92 10.78 27.39
C ALA A 176 -11.25 12.09 26.68
N ARG A 177 -10.29 13.02 26.69
CA ARG A 177 -10.27 14.18 25.81
C ARG A 177 -8.87 14.46 25.29
N ILE A 178 -8.79 15.14 24.16
CA ILE A 178 -7.56 15.71 23.61
C ILE A 178 -7.67 17.23 23.74
N GLU A 179 -6.70 17.85 24.39
CA GLU A 179 -6.59 19.30 24.53
C GLU A 179 -5.48 19.81 23.60
N ARG A 180 -5.80 20.76 22.73
CA ARG A 180 -4.81 21.48 21.93
C ARG A 180 -4.33 22.71 22.70
N ARG A 181 -3.02 22.84 22.85
CA ARG A 181 -2.35 24.01 23.46
C ARG A 181 -1.25 24.49 22.52
N GLY A 182 -1.58 25.45 21.66
CA GLY A 182 -0.72 25.83 20.53
C GLY A 182 -0.53 24.65 19.58
N ASP A 183 0.71 24.21 19.41
CA ASP A 183 1.08 23.06 18.57
C ASP A 183 1.15 21.72 19.34
N LEU A 184 0.91 21.75 20.66
CA LEU A 184 0.91 20.55 21.50
C LEU A 184 -0.50 19.97 21.60
N PHE A 185 -0.59 18.65 21.49
CA PHE A 185 -1.82 17.90 21.69
C PHE A 185 -1.66 17.01 22.93
N ILE A 186 -2.51 17.22 23.93
CA ILE A 186 -2.44 16.52 25.21
C ILE A 186 -3.65 15.60 25.34
N PHE A 187 -3.42 14.29 25.30
CA PHE A 187 -4.43 13.30 25.60
C PHE A 187 -4.58 13.15 27.12
N ARG A 188 -5.81 13.18 27.63
CA ARG A 188 -6.14 12.96 29.04
C ARG A 188 -7.27 11.93 29.19
N ASP A 189 -7.01 10.86 29.93
CA ASP A 189 -8.02 9.92 30.41
C ASP A 189 -8.86 10.58 31.52
N LEU A 190 -10.18 10.41 31.50
CA LEU A 190 -11.12 11.06 32.42
C LEU A 190 -11.58 10.13 33.56
N GLY A 191 -10.65 9.32 34.08
CA GLY A 191 -10.95 8.34 35.13
C GLY A 191 -11.72 7.14 34.59
N SER A 192 -11.36 6.69 33.39
CA SER A 192 -12.05 5.61 32.70
C SER A 192 -11.90 4.26 33.40
N THR A 193 -12.91 3.41 33.26
CA THR A 193 -12.97 2.11 33.98
C THR A 193 -11.89 1.13 33.51
N ASN A 194 -11.67 1.03 32.19
CA ASN A 194 -10.72 0.09 31.60
C ASN A 194 -9.36 0.72 31.23
N GLY A 195 -9.21 2.04 31.46
CA GLY A 195 -8.01 2.81 31.17
C GLY A 195 -7.72 3.01 29.68
N THR A 196 -6.79 3.93 29.45
CA THR A 196 -6.16 4.22 28.17
C THR A 196 -4.76 3.60 28.12
N TRP A 197 -4.33 3.11 26.96
CA TRP A 197 -3.04 2.39 26.82
C TRP A 197 -2.20 2.92 25.66
N LEU A 198 -0.88 3.04 25.85
CA LEU A 198 0.13 3.37 24.83
C LEU A 198 1.29 2.38 24.95
N GLY A 199 1.65 1.68 23.87
CA GLY A 199 2.78 0.72 23.91
C GLY A 199 2.64 -0.39 24.98
N GLY A 200 1.40 -0.77 25.33
CA GLY A 200 1.12 -1.74 26.39
C GLY A 200 1.13 -1.17 27.81
N GLN A 201 1.49 0.10 28.00
CA GLN A 201 1.47 0.79 29.29
C GLN A 201 0.19 1.60 29.46
N ARG A 202 -0.39 1.60 30.66
CA ARG A 202 -1.55 2.45 30.97
C ARG A 202 -1.08 3.89 31.12
N VAL A 203 -1.81 4.82 30.52
CA VAL A 203 -1.50 6.25 30.55
C VAL A 203 -2.73 7.05 31.03
N GLU A 204 -2.49 8.04 31.89
CA GLU A 204 -3.52 8.98 32.35
C GLU A 204 -3.44 10.29 31.57
N GLU A 205 -2.23 10.76 31.29
CA GLU A 205 -1.95 11.95 30.50
C GLU A 205 -0.76 11.69 29.57
N ARG A 206 -0.85 12.17 28.32
CA ARG A 206 0.21 12.05 27.32
C ARG A 206 0.23 13.25 26.39
N VAL A 207 1.38 13.92 26.30
CA VAL A 207 1.67 14.82 25.17
C VAL A 207 1.91 13.93 23.95
N LEU A 208 0.96 13.95 23.02
CA LEU A 208 0.97 13.09 21.83
C LEU A 208 2.18 13.41 20.96
N GLN A 209 2.93 12.36 20.61
CA GLN A 209 4.00 12.39 19.63
C GLN A 209 3.52 11.78 18.33
N ASP A 210 4.11 12.18 17.20
CA ASP A 210 3.70 11.68 15.91
C ASP A 210 3.84 10.14 15.83
N GLY A 211 2.81 9.49 15.33
CA GLY A 211 2.68 8.03 15.29
C GLY A 211 2.34 7.36 16.62
N ASP A 212 2.12 8.11 17.72
CA ASP A 212 1.60 7.53 18.97
C ASP A 212 0.26 6.81 18.67
N THR A 213 0.16 5.56 19.12
CA THR A 213 -1.05 4.73 18.95
C THR A 213 -1.69 4.49 20.32
N ILE A 214 -2.76 5.21 20.59
CA ILE A 214 -3.54 5.11 21.83
C ILE A 214 -4.62 4.03 21.67
N ARG A 215 -4.69 3.09 22.62
CA ARG A 215 -5.70 2.03 22.64
C ARG A 215 -6.71 2.24 23.75
N ILE A 216 -7.99 2.21 23.38
CA ILE A 216 -9.16 2.36 24.26
C ILE A 216 -10.15 1.23 23.95
N GLY A 217 -10.28 0.25 24.84
CA GLY A 217 -11.05 -0.96 24.53
C GLY A 217 -10.50 -1.69 23.29
N SER A 218 -11.31 -1.84 22.26
CA SER A 218 -10.93 -2.37 20.93
C SER A 218 -10.48 -1.29 19.94
N ALA A 219 -10.70 -0.02 20.26
CA ALA A 219 -10.33 1.09 19.40
C ALA A 219 -8.84 1.38 19.48
N GLN A 220 -8.23 1.71 18.34
CA GLN A 220 -6.86 2.20 18.21
C GLN A 220 -6.90 3.57 17.54
N LEU A 221 -6.21 4.53 18.14
CA LEU A 221 -6.21 5.94 17.74
C LEU A 221 -4.77 6.32 17.41
N VAL A 222 -4.48 6.58 16.14
CA VAL A 222 -3.14 6.98 15.67
C VAL A 222 -3.12 8.48 15.52
N PHE A 223 -2.28 9.15 16.30
CA PHE A 223 -2.06 10.58 16.14
C PHE A 223 -1.11 10.82 14.96
N LYS A 224 -1.57 11.63 14.00
CA LYS A 224 -0.79 12.13 12.87
C LYS A 224 -0.62 13.63 13.08
N ARG A 225 0.58 14.08 13.42
CA ARG A 225 0.87 15.48 13.80
C ARG A 225 0.65 16.47 12.64
N GLY A 226 0.75 15.96 11.42
CA GLY A 226 0.82 16.79 10.23
C GLY A 226 2.26 17.21 9.93
N PHE A 227 2.62 17.27 8.66
CA PHE A 227 3.98 17.55 8.20
C PHE A 227 3.98 18.11 6.77
N ASP A 228 5.04 18.82 6.42
CA ASP A 228 5.37 19.23 5.05
C ASP A 228 6.34 18.21 4.41
N PHE A 229 6.45 18.19 3.08
CA PHE A 229 7.23 17.16 2.39
C PHE A 229 8.74 17.25 2.71
N GLU A 230 9.25 18.42 3.09
CA GLU A 230 10.61 18.63 3.57
C GLU A 230 10.90 17.81 4.84
N ASP A 231 9.87 17.63 5.69
CA ASP A 231 9.95 16.82 6.91
C ASP A 231 10.13 15.32 6.60
N LEU A 232 10.04 14.88 5.35
CA LEU A 232 10.29 13.48 4.98
C LEU A 232 11.79 13.14 4.91
N THR A 233 12.67 14.15 5.04
CA THR A 233 14.12 13.97 5.00
C THR A 233 14.76 13.98 6.39
N LEU A 234 16.03 13.56 6.48
CA LEU A 234 16.83 13.62 7.70
C LEU A 234 17.48 14.99 7.98
N VAL A 235 17.13 16.05 7.24
CA VAL A 235 17.78 17.37 7.37
C VAL A 235 17.74 17.89 8.82
N GLU A 236 16.69 17.55 9.57
CA GLU A 236 16.50 17.92 10.99
C GLU A 236 16.77 16.80 12.01
N ALA A 237 17.35 15.66 11.60
CA ALA A 237 17.56 14.55 12.52
C ALA A 237 18.55 14.93 13.66
N PRO A 238 18.25 14.61 14.94
CA PRO A 238 19.11 14.97 16.07
C PRO A 238 20.56 14.51 15.89
N LEU A 239 21.54 15.27 16.40
CA LEU A 239 22.98 14.91 16.36
C LEU A 239 23.26 13.50 16.94
N ALA A 240 22.44 13.00 17.86
CA ALA A 240 22.50 11.65 18.38
C ALA A 240 22.22 10.55 17.33
N PHE A 241 21.36 10.82 16.34
CA PHE A 241 21.11 9.93 15.20
C PHE A 241 22.36 9.81 14.31
N ARG A 242 23.17 10.88 14.22
CA ARG A 242 24.46 10.85 13.50
C ARG A 242 25.53 10.03 14.23
N ALA A 243 25.30 9.66 15.49
CA ALA A 243 26.24 8.93 16.35
C ALA A 243 25.76 7.52 16.75
N GLY A 244 24.58 7.06 16.28
CA GLY A 244 24.00 5.76 16.61
C GLY A 244 23.96 4.80 15.42
N VAL A 245 24.20 3.50 15.66
CA VAL A 245 24.12 2.45 14.63
C VAL A 245 22.68 2.29 14.18
N ARG A 246 22.34 2.95 13.09
CA ARG A 246 21.09 2.78 12.36
C ARG A 246 20.91 1.30 11.97
N ARG A 247 19.71 0.76 12.16
CA ARG A 247 19.42 -0.64 11.81
C ARG A 247 19.45 -0.82 10.29
N PRO A 248 20.17 -1.82 9.77
CA PRO A 248 20.08 -2.17 8.36
C PRO A 248 18.64 -2.57 7.98
N VAL A 249 18.25 -2.27 6.74
CA VAL A 249 16.90 -2.50 6.22
C VAL A 249 16.92 -3.53 5.10
N VAL A 250 15.92 -4.40 5.10
CA VAL A 250 15.62 -5.28 3.96
C VAL A 250 14.24 -4.95 3.42
N ILE A 251 14.14 -4.65 2.12
CA ILE A 251 12.87 -4.55 1.39
C ILE A 251 12.47 -5.94 0.89
N VAL A 252 11.27 -6.39 1.24
CA VAL A 252 10.67 -7.64 0.77
C VAL A 252 9.40 -7.32 -0.04
N PRO A 253 9.41 -7.50 -1.36
CA PRO A 253 8.31 -7.08 -2.22
C PRO A 253 7.10 -8.03 -2.10
N GLY A 254 6.00 -7.65 -2.73
CA GLY A 254 4.78 -8.44 -2.87
C GLY A 254 4.76 -9.40 -4.07
N PHE A 255 3.57 -9.94 -4.32
CA PHE A 255 3.28 -10.71 -5.53
C PHE A 255 3.65 -9.87 -6.77
N MET A 256 4.34 -10.49 -7.73
CA MET A 256 4.84 -9.84 -8.95
C MET A 256 5.84 -8.70 -8.72
N GLY A 257 6.43 -8.58 -7.53
CA GLY A 257 7.38 -7.50 -7.23
C GLY A 257 8.85 -7.79 -7.56
N SER A 258 9.16 -8.96 -8.13
CA SER A 258 10.50 -9.33 -8.60
C SER A 258 10.48 -9.69 -10.08
N GLU A 259 11.51 -9.30 -10.81
CA GLU A 259 11.68 -9.65 -12.22
C GLU A 259 11.87 -11.15 -12.40
N LEU A 260 11.27 -11.71 -13.46
CA LEU A 260 11.48 -13.09 -13.87
C LEU A 260 12.04 -13.11 -15.29
N TRP A 261 13.03 -13.98 -15.51
CA TRP A 261 13.80 -14.05 -16.75
C TRP A 261 13.84 -15.48 -17.30
N ALA A 262 13.62 -15.62 -18.61
CA ALA A 262 13.82 -16.86 -19.35
C ALA A 262 15.13 -16.75 -20.14
N GLY A 263 16.23 -17.23 -19.55
CA GLY A 263 17.58 -17.05 -20.10
C GLY A 263 17.95 -15.56 -20.18
N SER A 264 18.07 -15.02 -21.39
CA SER A 264 18.36 -13.60 -21.62
C SER A 264 17.12 -12.71 -21.76
N GLU A 265 15.91 -13.29 -21.85
CA GLU A 265 14.67 -12.53 -22.03
C GLU A 265 14.02 -12.22 -20.67
N ARG A 266 13.68 -10.94 -20.43
CA ARG A 266 12.92 -10.52 -19.25
C ARG A 266 11.43 -10.71 -19.51
N VAL A 267 10.86 -11.78 -18.98
CA VAL A 267 9.45 -12.15 -19.23
C VAL A 267 8.49 -11.42 -18.28
N TRP A 268 8.96 -11.01 -17.10
CA TRP A 268 8.26 -10.10 -16.19
C TRP A 268 9.19 -8.97 -15.74
N PRO A 269 8.80 -7.67 -15.81
CA PRO A 269 7.45 -7.10 -15.83
C PRO A 269 6.89 -6.74 -17.22
N HIS A 270 7.23 -7.48 -18.27
CA HIS A 270 6.69 -7.23 -19.60
C HIS A 270 5.20 -7.63 -19.65
N VAL A 271 4.29 -6.70 -19.31
CA VAL A 271 2.84 -6.95 -19.14
C VAL A 271 2.22 -7.65 -20.36
N ARG A 272 2.56 -7.19 -21.57
CA ARG A 272 2.09 -7.86 -22.80
C ARG A 272 2.52 -9.32 -22.88
N HIS A 273 3.73 -9.67 -22.44
CA HIS A 273 4.24 -11.03 -22.49
C HIS A 273 3.49 -11.91 -21.49
N PHE A 274 3.18 -11.38 -20.30
CA PHE A 274 2.35 -12.03 -19.31
C PHE A 274 0.95 -12.39 -19.83
N PHE A 275 0.36 -11.53 -20.66
CA PHE A 275 -0.97 -11.79 -21.23
C PHE A 275 -0.95 -12.66 -22.49
N THR A 276 0.04 -12.50 -23.38
CA THR A 276 0.07 -13.25 -24.64
C THR A 276 0.67 -14.65 -24.49
N HIS A 277 1.60 -14.83 -23.56
CA HIS A 277 2.31 -16.08 -23.28
C HIS A 277 2.25 -16.47 -21.79
N PRO A 278 1.07 -16.51 -21.13
CA PRO A 278 0.96 -16.79 -19.70
C PRO A 278 1.53 -18.17 -19.30
N GLU A 279 1.57 -19.14 -20.22
CA GLU A 279 2.01 -20.52 -20.00
C GLU A 279 3.46 -20.62 -19.54
N ILE A 280 4.31 -19.67 -19.94
CA ILE A 280 5.72 -19.62 -19.49
C ILE A 280 5.85 -19.47 -17.97
N PHE A 281 4.80 -18.96 -17.31
CA PHE A 281 4.78 -18.79 -15.87
C PHE A 281 4.26 -20.03 -15.14
N ARG A 282 3.63 -20.99 -15.83
CA ARG A 282 2.97 -22.16 -15.23
C ARG A 282 3.94 -23.03 -14.43
N LEU A 283 3.51 -23.47 -13.25
CA LEU A 283 4.25 -24.43 -12.41
C LEU A 283 3.69 -25.86 -12.55
N PRO A 284 4.53 -26.91 -12.40
CA PRO A 284 5.99 -26.84 -12.38
C PRO A 284 6.55 -26.30 -13.71
N ASP A 285 7.68 -25.61 -13.64
CA ASP A 285 8.27 -24.95 -14.81
C ASP A 285 8.79 -26.00 -15.82
N ASP A 286 8.32 -25.95 -17.07
CA ASP A 286 8.98 -26.65 -18.18
C ASP A 286 10.35 -26.03 -18.48
N GLN A 287 10.48 -24.71 -18.26
CA GLN A 287 11.70 -23.93 -18.37
C GLN A 287 11.87 -23.05 -17.11
N PRO A 288 12.89 -23.29 -16.26
CA PRO A 288 13.05 -22.54 -15.02
C PRO A 288 13.24 -21.05 -15.26
N LEU A 289 12.44 -20.22 -14.57
CA LEU A 289 12.62 -18.77 -14.61
C LEU A 289 13.63 -18.31 -13.54
N GLU A 290 14.55 -17.44 -13.94
CA GLU A 290 15.54 -16.83 -13.06
C GLU A 290 14.98 -15.57 -12.41
N VAL A 291 15.22 -15.42 -11.11
CA VAL A 291 14.90 -14.22 -10.34
C VAL A 291 16.14 -13.35 -10.25
N ARG A 292 16.06 -12.06 -10.62
CA ARG A 292 17.22 -11.17 -10.61
C ARG A 292 17.12 -10.04 -9.59
N GLN A 293 16.12 -9.18 -9.72
CA GLN A 293 16.00 -7.96 -8.94
C GLN A 293 14.54 -7.58 -8.71
N LEU A 294 14.31 -6.55 -7.89
CA LEU A 294 12.98 -5.98 -7.71
C LEU A 294 12.50 -5.34 -9.00
N VAL A 295 11.20 -5.40 -9.23
CA VAL A 295 10.57 -4.64 -10.31
C VAL A 295 10.68 -3.16 -9.97
N GLY A 296 11.41 -2.43 -10.82
CA GLY A 296 11.56 -0.98 -10.68
C GLY A 296 10.39 -0.20 -11.28
N GLU A 297 9.95 -0.61 -12.47
CA GLU A 297 8.81 -0.06 -13.19
C GLU A 297 8.06 -1.16 -13.97
N VAL A 298 6.77 -0.94 -14.21
CA VAL A 298 5.92 -1.81 -15.02
C VAL A 298 5.38 -0.98 -16.19
N VAL A 299 5.69 -1.40 -17.41
CA VAL A 299 5.12 -0.79 -18.62
C VAL A 299 3.84 -1.52 -18.97
N ILE A 300 2.70 -0.88 -18.72
CA ILE A 300 1.37 -1.44 -19.00
C ILE A 300 1.05 -1.27 -20.50
N VAL A 301 1.28 -0.08 -21.04
CA VAL A 301 1.17 0.20 -22.47
C VAL A 301 2.46 0.85 -22.95
N PRO A 302 3.14 0.28 -23.98
CA PRO A 302 4.39 0.82 -24.48
C PRO A 302 4.28 2.30 -24.83
N ASN A 303 5.23 3.10 -24.36
CA ASN A 303 5.27 4.55 -24.58
C ASN A 303 4.03 5.31 -24.07
N LEU A 304 3.26 4.73 -23.15
CA LEU A 304 1.94 5.27 -22.86
C LEU A 304 1.60 5.24 -21.36
N LEU A 305 1.72 4.06 -20.72
CA LEU A 305 1.41 3.90 -19.30
C LEU A 305 2.52 3.14 -18.58
N LYS A 306 3.18 3.79 -17.62
CA LYS A 306 4.22 3.23 -16.75
C LYS A 306 3.84 3.40 -15.28
N LEU A 307 3.98 2.33 -14.51
CA LEU A 307 3.82 2.35 -13.05
C LEU A 307 5.17 2.11 -12.38
N GLU A 308 5.67 3.13 -11.68
CA GLU A 308 6.83 2.98 -10.81
C GLU A 308 6.47 2.10 -9.60
N GLN A 309 7.31 1.11 -9.30
CA GLN A 309 7.10 0.12 -8.24
C GLN A 309 8.08 0.37 -7.07
N TYR A 310 8.84 -0.66 -6.66
CA TYR A 310 9.68 -0.64 -5.47
C TYR A 310 10.87 0.32 -5.58
N ASN A 311 11.22 0.80 -6.78
CA ASN A 311 12.23 1.84 -6.97
C ASN A 311 11.93 3.09 -6.13
N ARG A 312 10.67 3.52 -6.03
CA ARG A 312 10.33 4.71 -5.23
C ARG A 312 10.61 4.54 -3.75
N LEU A 313 10.34 3.34 -3.21
CA LEU A 313 10.63 3.03 -1.81
C LEU A 313 12.15 3.00 -1.57
N GLY A 314 12.90 2.28 -2.41
CA GLY A 314 14.36 2.23 -2.32
C GLY A 314 15.00 3.62 -2.46
N ASN A 315 14.55 4.41 -3.43
CA ASN A 315 15.02 5.78 -3.66
C ASN A 315 14.69 6.69 -2.48
N TYR A 316 13.52 6.56 -1.85
CA TYR A 316 13.20 7.32 -0.64
C TYR A 316 14.14 6.97 0.51
N LEU A 317 14.40 5.68 0.74
CA LEU A 317 15.33 5.23 1.78
C LEU A 317 16.75 5.76 1.56
N GLU A 318 17.22 5.77 0.30
CA GLU A 318 18.54 6.28 -0.08
C GLU A 318 18.62 7.82 -0.06
N GLU A 319 17.74 8.50 -0.80
CA GLU A 319 17.80 9.95 -0.99
C GLU A 319 17.26 10.76 0.19
N GLY A 320 16.19 10.25 0.82
CA GLY A 320 15.46 10.93 1.89
C GLY A 320 16.02 10.56 3.25
N LEU A 321 16.35 9.28 3.43
CA LEU A 321 16.87 8.76 4.69
C LEU A 321 18.34 8.36 4.64
N GLY A 322 19.08 8.47 3.54
CA GLY A 322 20.54 8.24 3.53
C GLY A 322 20.99 6.80 3.74
N TYR A 323 20.16 5.79 3.42
CA TYR A 323 20.62 4.41 3.32
C TYR A 323 21.50 4.22 2.06
N GLU A 324 22.33 3.18 2.04
CA GLU A 324 23.19 2.79 0.93
C GLU A 324 22.87 1.36 0.48
N ARG A 325 22.43 1.19 -0.78
CA ARG A 325 22.14 -0.14 -1.34
C ARG A 325 23.37 -1.04 -1.31
N GLY A 326 23.16 -2.29 -0.89
CA GLY A 326 24.22 -3.30 -0.73
C GLY A 326 25.05 -3.18 0.55
N LYS A 327 24.93 -2.07 1.28
CA LYS A 327 25.65 -1.84 2.55
C LYS A 327 24.73 -1.99 3.75
N ASP A 328 23.77 -1.09 3.92
CA ASP A 328 22.79 -1.10 5.01
C ASP A 328 21.34 -1.10 4.49
N LEU A 329 21.14 -1.15 3.18
CA LEU A 329 19.88 -1.42 2.50
C LEU A 329 20.02 -2.61 1.55
N LEU A 330 19.22 -3.65 1.78
CA LEU A 330 19.12 -4.84 0.94
C LEU A 330 17.75 -4.91 0.27
N GLU A 331 17.72 -5.16 -1.03
CA GLU A 331 16.50 -5.40 -1.79
C GLU A 331 16.39 -6.90 -2.11
N PHE A 332 15.39 -7.58 -1.56
CA PHE A 332 15.26 -9.03 -1.68
C PHE A 332 14.28 -9.43 -2.77
N ALA A 333 14.81 -9.90 -3.91
CA ALA A 333 14.01 -10.47 -4.98
C ALA A 333 13.75 -11.96 -4.77
N TYR A 334 12.54 -12.43 -5.10
CA TYR A 334 12.18 -13.85 -5.01
C TYR A 334 11.15 -14.25 -6.06
N ASP A 335 11.01 -15.55 -6.31
CA ASP A 335 10.00 -16.05 -7.24
C ASP A 335 8.63 -16.04 -6.54
N TRP A 336 7.81 -15.09 -6.95
CA TRP A 336 6.50 -14.81 -6.38
C TRP A 336 5.43 -15.83 -6.77
N ARG A 337 5.75 -16.83 -7.61
CA ARG A 337 4.81 -17.91 -7.98
C ARG A 337 4.83 -19.06 -6.98
N GLN A 338 5.95 -19.25 -6.31
CA GLN A 338 6.26 -20.45 -5.52
C GLN A 338 5.63 -20.43 -4.13
N ASP A 339 5.74 -21.57 -3.44
CA ASP A 339 5.39 -21.66 -2.02
C ASP A 339 6.17 -20.63 -1.18
N VAL A 340 5.47 -19.83 -0.38
CA VAL A 340 6.03 -18.78 0.48
C VAL A 340 7.13 -19.33 1.40
N ARG A 341 7.09 -20.60 1.78
CA ARG A 341 8.12 -21.26 2.61
C ARG A 341 9.46 -21.39 1.88
N LEU A 342 9.45 -21.54 0.55
CA LEU A 342 10.67 -21.54 -0.26
C LEU A 342 11.26 -20.14 -0.32
N SER A 343 10.44 -19.13 -0.59
CA SER A 343 10.85 -17.72 -0.62
C SER A 343 11.41 -17.25 0.73
N ALA A 344 10.79 -17.69 1.85
CA ALA A 344 11.27 -17.37 3.19
C ALA A 344 12.61 -18.04 3.54
N ARG A 345 12.87 -19.26 3.02
CA ARG A 345 14.17 -19.92 3.15
C ARG A 345 15.27 -19.17 2.39
N ARG A 346 14.99 -18.74 1.17
CA ARG A 346 15.90 -17.86 0.42
C ARG A 346 16.16 -16.54 1.14
N LEU A 347 15.12 -15.93 1.72
CA LEU A 347 15.28 -14.73 2.53
C LEU A 347 16.22 -14.98 3.72
N ALA A 348 16.08 -16.13 4.39
CA ALA A 348 16.95 -16.53 5.48
C ALA A 348 18.42 -16.65 5.02
N GLU A 349 18.67 -17.34 3.90
CA GLU A 349 20.01 -17.52 3.33
C GLU A 349 20.67 -16.19 2.96
N VAL A 350 19.93 -15.27 2.35
CA VAL A 350 20.43 -13.94 2.00
C VAL A 350 20.74 -13.12 3.25
N ILE A 351 19.84 -13.08 4.24
CA ILE A 351 20.09 -12.36 5.50
C ILE A 351 21.24 -12.99 6.29
N ASP A 352 21.41 -14.31 6.23
CA ASP A 352 22.48 -15.03 6.92
C ASP A 352 23.86 -14.77 6.32
N SER A 353 23.93 -14.50 5.02
CA SER A 353 25.17 -14.18 4.31
C SER A 353 25.47 -12.67 4.23
N TRP A 354 24.51 -11.81 4.56
CA TRP A 354 24.67 -10.35 4.50
C TRP A 354 25.55 -9.84 5.67
N PRO A 355 26.71 -9.19 5.41
CA PRO A 355 27.69 -8.84 6.44
C PRO A 355 27.30 -7.57 7.21
N VAL A 356 26.15 -7.61 7.88
CA VAL A 356 25.65 -6.53 8.75
C VAL A 356 25.43 -7.01 10.17
N THR A 357 25.50 -6.10 11.13
CA THR A 357 25.26 -6.42 12.55
C THR A 357 23.77 -6.30 12.87
N PRO A 358 23.10 -7.38 13.34
CA PRO A 358 21.72 -7.30 13.84
C PRO A 358 21.59 -6.36 15.05
N PRO A 359 20.39 -5.84 15.35
CA PRO A 359 19.12 -6.16 14.70
C PRO A 359 18.88 -5.41 13.38
N ILE A 360 18.21 -6.08 12.43
CA ILE A 360 17.72 -5.49 11.17
C ILE A 360 16.23 -5.16 11.25
N THR A 361 15.76 -4.32 10.33
CA THR A 361 14.34 -4.05 10.09
C THR A 361 13.92 -4.63 8.74
N LEU A 362 12.81 -5.37 8.70
CA LEU A 362 12.20 -5.80 7.43
C LEU A 362 11.06 -4.86 7.08
N ILE A 363 11.10 -4.29 5.88
CA ILE A 363 9.99 -3.56 5.27
C ILE A 363 9.39 -4.48 4.21
N ALA A 364 8.20 -5.00 4.49
CA ALA A 364 7.57 -5.99 3.65
C ALA A 364 6.28 -5.43 3.07
N HIS A 365 6.01 -5.72 1.80
CA HIS A 365 4.78 -5.31 1.13
C HIS A 365 3.97 -6.53 0.68
N SER A 366 2.64 -6.47 0.84
CA SER A 366 1.72 -7.47 0.32
C SER A 366 2.13 -8.89 0.73
N MET A 367 2.22 -9.84 -0.20
CA MET A 367 2.66 -11.21 0.08
C MET A 367 4.06 -11.30 0.72
N GLY A 368 4.94 -10.33 0.50
CA GLY A 368 6.24 -10.22 1.17
C GLY A 368 6.12 -10.16 2.69
N CYS A 369 4.99 -9.65 3.21
CA CYS A 369 4.67 -9.69 4.63
C CYS A 369 4.59 -11.12 5.16
N LEU A 370 4.05 -12.06 4.39
CA LEU A 370 3.96 -13.47 4.77
C LEU A 370 5.34 -14.16 4.67
N VAL A 371 6.13 -13.83 3.65
CA VAL A 371 7.53 -14.29 3.50
C VAL A 371 8.35 -13.88 4.72
N SER A 372 8.30 -12.59 5.06
CA SER A 372 9.03 -12.00 6.18
C SER A 372 8.61 -12.58 7.52
N ARG A 373 7.30 -12.73 7.74
CA ARG A 373 6.78 -13.36 8.96
C ARG A 373 7.21 -14.83 9.06
N TYR A 374 7.13 -15.60 7.98
CA TYR A 374 7.54 -17.01 8.03
C TYR A 374 9.02 -17.15 8.36
N TYR A 375 9.88 -16.29 7.80
CA TYR A 375 11.30 -16.22 8.18
C TYR A 375 11.47 -15.97 9.69
N VAL A 376 10.79 -14.95 10.22
CA VAL A 376 10.89 -14.59 11.65
C VAL A 376 10.40 -15.73 12.55
N GLU A 377 9.21 -16.26 12.27
CA GLU A 377 8.53 -17.21 13.15
C GLU A 377 9.08 -18.63 13.04
N ARG A 378 9.57 -19.03 11.87
CA ARG A 378 9.88 -20.44 11.58
C ARG A 378 11.34 -20.72 11.22
N LEU A 379 12.10 -19.72 10.79
CA LEU A 379 13.44 -19.91 10.24
C LEU A 379 14.53 -19.16 11.03
N GLY A 380 14.27 -18.89 12.32
CA GLY A 380 15.26 -18.28 13.21
C GLY A 380 15.39 -16.76 13.11
N GLY A 381 14.60 -16.11 12.24
CA GLY A 381 14.67 -14.67 12.02
C GLY A 381 14.39 -13.82 13.27
N LYS A 382 13.68 -14.34 14.27
CA LYS A 382 13.47 -13.68 15.57
C LYS A 382 14.78 -13.21 16.25
N LYS A 383 15.91 -13.88 16.01
CA LYS A 383 17.22 -13.51 16.58
C LYS A 383 17.88 -12.34 15.86
N LYS A 384 17.46 -12.05 14.62
CA LYS A 384 18.09 -11.06 13.74
C LYS A 384 17.21 -9.85 13.48
N VAL A 385 15.89 -10.04 13.47
CA VAL A 385 14.91 -8.98 13.16
C VAL A 385 14.46 -8.30 14.45
N GLY A 386 14.68 -6.99 14.54
CA GLY A 386 14.21 -6.17 15.66
C GLY A 386 12.84 -5.54 15.42
N ARG A 387 12.43 -5.39 14.15
CA ARG A 387 11.18 -4.72 13.77
C ARG A 387 10.67 -5.23 12.42
N LEU A 388 9.35 -5.41 12.31
CA LEU A 388 8.65 -5.62 11.04
C LEU A 388 7.79 -4.40 10.69
N ILE A 389 7.93 -3.91 9.48
CA ILE A 389 7.03 -2.91 8.90
C ILE A 389 6.26 -3.61 7.77
N LEU A 390 4.94 -3.74 7.94
CA LEU A 390 4.10 -4.59 7.10
C LEU A 390 3.14 -3.69 6.32
N LEU A 391 3.40 -3.49 5.04
CA LEU A 391 2.62 -2.64 4.14
C LEU A 391 1.56 -3.51 3.43
N GLY A 392 0.28 -3.32 3.74
CA GLY A 392 -0.82 -4.05 3.11
C GLY A 392 -0.64 -5.57 3.18
N GLY A 393 -0.33 -6.13 4.35
CA GLY A 393 -0.08 -7.57 4.46
C GLY A 393 -1.37 -8.41 4.42
N PRO A 394 -1.51 -9.46 3.59
CA PRO A 394 -2.70 -10.32 3.56
C PRO A 394 -2.70 -11.33 4.72
N HIS A 395 -2.65 -10.83 5.96
CA HIS A 395 -2.50 -11.67 7.14
C HIS A 395 -3.71 -12.58 7.36
N GLY A 396 -4.92 -12.06 7.13
CA GLY A 396 -6.16 -12.82 7.11
C GLY A 396 -6.51 -13.44 5.76
N GLY A 397 -5.73 -13.17 4.70
CA GLY A 397 -5.98 -13.61 3.32
C GLY A 397 -6.80 -12.63 2.47
N VAL A 398 -7.03 -12.98 1.21
CA VAL A 398 -7.57 -12.08 0.17
C VAL A 398 -8.84 -12.68 -0.43
N PRO A 399 -10.05 -12.15 -0.11
CA PRO A 399 -11.30 -12.69 -0.64
C PRO A 399 -11.36 -12.76 -2.18
N LYS A 400 -10.79 -11.75 -2.86
CA LYS A 400 -10.67 -11.71 -4.33
C LYS A 400 -9.91 -12.90 -4.93
N MET A 401 -9.06 -13.58 -4.15
CA MET A 401 -8.33 -14.74 -4.65
C MET A 401 -9.23 -15.97 -4.88
N ILE A 402 -10.39 -16.02 -4.21
CA ILE A 402 -11.38 -17.09 -4.41
C ILE A 402 -11.93 -17.02 -5.85
N THR A 403 -12.35 -15.84 -6.30
CA THR A 403 -12.85 -15.66 -7.68
C THR A 403 -11.73 -15.79 -8.70
N THR A 404 -10.53 -15.31 -8.40
CA THR A 404 -9.38 -15.44 -9.30
C THR A 404 -9.08 -16.90 -9.66
N LEU A 405 -9.22 -17.83 -8.70
CA LEU A 405 -9.01 -19.27 -8.93
C LEU A 405 -10.17 -19.96 -9.68
N LEU A 406 -11.38 -19.41 -9.61
CA LEU A 406 -12.60 -20.01 -10.19
C LEU A 406 -12.95 -19.45 -11.57
N LEU A 407 -13.01 -18.14 -11.67
CA LEU A 407 -13.46 -17.39 -12.84
C LEU A 407 -12.29 -16.83 -13.66
N GLY A 408 -11.08 -16.87 -13.10
CA GLY A 408 -9.96 -16.07 -13.60
C GLY A 408 -9.97 -14.66 -12.99
N PRO A 409 -8.92 -13.86 -13.22
CA PRO A 409 -8.89 -12.49 -12.76
C PRO A 409 -10.01 -11.67 -13.43
N ASP A 410 -10.68 -10.79 -12.67
CA ASP A 410 -11.61 -9.76 -13.17
C ASP A 410 -10.84 -8.70 -14.00
N LEU A 411 -10.38 -9.13 -15.17
CA LEU A 411 -9.81 -8.31 -16.22
C LEU A 411 -10.83 -8.37 -17.35
N LEU A 412 -11.91 -7.62 -17.18
CA LEU A 412 -12.83 -7.43 -18.29
C LEU A 412 -12.10 -6.67 -19.40
N PRO A 413 -12.23 -7.09 -20.66
CA PRO A 413 -13.16 -8.10 -21.18
C PRO A 413 -12.41 -9.12 -22.05
N PHE A 414 -11.67 -10.02 -21.40
CA PHE A 414 -10.76 -10.95 -22.09
C PHE A 414 -11.20 -12.42 -22.05
N GLY A 415 -12.51 -12.71 -22.14
CA GLY A 415 -13.12 -14.06 -22.00
C GLY A 415 -12.21 -15.29 -22.14
N LEU A 416 -11.62 -15.53 -23.32
CA LEU A 416 -10.76 -16.71 -23.58
C LEU A 416 -9.32 -16.62 -23.02
N LEU A 417 -8.76 -15.42 -22.88
CA LEU A 417 -7.47 -15.20 -22.18
C LEU A 417 -7.62 -15.40 -20.67
N GLY A 418 -8.81 -15.13 -20.13
CA GLY A 418 -9.13 -15.33 -18.71
C GLY A 418 -8.93 -16.78 -18.27
N ASP A 419 -9.35 -17.76 -19.09
CA ASP A 419 -9.21 -19.18 -18.77
C ASP A 419 -7.74 -19.65 -18.79
N ARG A 420 -6.95 -19.24 -19.80
CA ARG A 420 -5.50 -19.55 -19.88
C ARG A 420 -4.76 -18.97 -18.68
N LEU A 421 -5.02 -17.70 -18.37
CA LEU A 421 -4.40 -17.02 -17.24
C LEU A 421 -4.86 -17.63 -15.91
N ARG A 422 -6.12 -18.03 -15.78
CA ARG A 422 -6.64 -18.77 -14.61
C ARG A 422 -5.87 -20.07 -14.40
N GLU A 423 -5.69 -20.87 -15.44
CA GLU A 423 -4.94 -22.14 -15.33
C GLU A 423 -3.50 -21.93 -14.86
N VAL A 424 -2.85 -20.88 -15.36
CA VAL A 424 -1.50 -20.50 -14.95
C VAL A 424 -1.48 -20.05 -13.50
N LEU A 425 -2.35 -19.12 -13.09
CA LEU A 425 -2.43 -18.66 -11.69
C LEU A 425 -2.80 -19.79 -10.72
N ALA A 426 -3.64 -20.74 -11.16
CA ALA A 426 -4.01 -21.93 -10.40
C ALA A 426 -2.83 -22.91 -10.21
N SER A 427 -1.75 -22.78 -10.97
CA SER A 427 -0.54 -23.56 -10.74
C SER A 427 0.34 -23.01 -9.61
N PHE A 428 0.11 -21.77 -9.15
CA PHE A 428 0.98 -21.10 -8.20
C PHE A 428 0.62 -21.50 -6.76
N PRO A 429 1.50 -22.15 -5.99
CA PRO A 429 1.19 -22.47 -4.58
C PRO A 429 0.88 -21.24 -3.73
N CYS A 430 1.44 -20.07 -4.06
CA CYS A 430 1.25 -18.84 -3.30
C CYS A 430 -0.22 -18.34 -3.31
N THR A 431 -0.97 -18.56 -4.39
CA THR A 431 -2.35 -18.07 -4.53
C THR A 431 -3.26 -18.75 -3.51
N TYR A 432 -3.04 -20.03 -3.26
CA TYR A 432 -3.72 -20.80 -2.21
C TYR A 432 -3.28 -20.35 -0.81
N GLN A 433 -2.00 -20.02 -0.62
CA GLN A 433 -1.47 -19.58 0.67
C GLN A 433 -1.99 -18.21 1.11
N ILE A 434 -2.51 -17.39 0.19
CA ILE A 434 -3.16 -16.11 0.50
C ILE A 434 -4.69 -16.18 0.57
N LEU A 435 -5.31 -17.36 0.48
CA LEU A 435 -6.76 -17.50 0.66
C LEU A 435 -7.21 -17.04 2.07
N PRO A 436 -8.47 -16.58 2.22
CA PRO A 436 -9.02 -16.14 3.50
C PRO A 436 -8.96 -17.21 4.59
N THR A 437 -8.44 -16.82 5.76
CA THR A 437 -8.39 -17.65 6.97
C THR A 437 -9.61 -17.46 7.89
N TYR A 438 -10.53 -16.61 7.48
CA TYR A 438 -11.78 -16.30 8.16
C TYR A 438 -12.94 -16.55 7.20
N THR A 439 -14.15 -16.76 7.74
CA THR A 439 -15.32 -16.93 6.89
C THR A 439 -15.70 -15.59 6.26
N CYS A 440 -15.49 -15.49 4.96
CA CYS A 440 -16.01 -14.40 4.12
C CYS A 440 -16.88 -14.93 2.98
N THR A 441 -17.14 -16.24 2.94
CA THR A 441 -17.93 -16.89 1.90
C THR A 441 -19.23 -17.43 2.47
N VAL A 442 -20.35 -17.19 1.80
CA VAL A 442 -21.67 -17.73 2.17
C VAL A 442 -22.33 -18.39 0.96
N ASP A 443 -23.09 -19.47 1.18
CA ASP A 443 -23.90 -20.07 0.12
C ASP A 443 -25.31 -19.46 0.01
N GLN A 444 -26.11 -19.97 -0.93
CA GLN A 444 -27.48 -19.51 -1.17
C GLN A 444 -28.44 -19.69 0.02
N GLU A 445 -28.09 -20.49 1.03
CA GLU A 445 -28.87 -20.70 2.25
C GLU A 445 -28.33 -19.83 3.42
N GLY A 446 -27.30 -19.02 3.17
CA GLY A 446 -26.63 -18.21 4.18
C GLY A 446 -25.64 -18.99 5.05
N ARG A 447 -25.34 -20.25 4.71
CA ARG A 447 -24.35 -21.03 5.44
C ARG A 447 -22.95 -20.49 5.13
N GLN A 448 -22.20 -20.28 6.20
CA GLN A 448 -20.81 -19.87 6.16
C GLN A 448 -19.90 -21.00 5.63
N ILE A 449 -19.05 -20.67 4.66
CA ILE A 449 -18.08 -21.56 4.06
C ILE A 449 -16.66 -21.09 4.39
N ASN A 450 -15.86 -21.99 4.93
CA ASN A 450 -14.43 -21.79 5.08
C ASN A 450 -13.71 -22.43 3.89
N VAL A 451 -13.27 -21.57 2.96
CA VAL A 451 -12.64 -21.95 1.68
C VAL A 451 -11.28 -22.63 1.85
N LEU A 452 -10.63 -22.45 3.01
CA LEU A 452 -9.40 -23.17 3.31
C LEU A 452 -9.66 -24.61 3.76
N THR A 453 -10.78 -24.88 4.42
CA THR A 453 -11.08 -26.23 4.95
C THR A 453 -11.97 -27.07 4.04
N GLU A 454 -12.93 -26.44 3.35
CA GLU A 454 -13.73 -27.08 2.31
C GLU A 454 -12.93 -27.06 0.99
N ASP A 455 -12.81 -28.18 0.28
CA ASP A 455 -11.99 -28.31 -0.94
C ASP A 455 -12.76 -28.79 -2.17
N LEU A 456 -14.05 -29.12 -2.01
CA LEU A 456 -14.92 -29.54 -3.11
C LEU A 456 -15.19 -28.44 -4.14
N TRP A 457 -14.92 -27.18 -3.79
CA TRP A 457 -15.01 -26.04 -4.70
C TRP A 457 -13.83 -25.95 -5.68
N LEU A 458 -12.76 -26.71 -5.45
CA LEU A 458 -11.59 -26.81 -6.32
C LEU A 458 -11.57 -28.11 -7.11
N ALA A 459 -10.94 -28.07 -8.29
CA ALA A 459 -10.63 -29.27 -9.06
C ALA A 459 -9.68 -30.18 -8.27
N GLU A 460 -9.76 -31.49 -8.49
CA GLU A 460 -8.97 -32.49 -7.75
C GLU A 460 -7.46 -32.21 -7.80
N ALA A 461 -6.94 -31.82 -8.97
CA ALA A 461 -5.54 -31.46 -9.18
C ALA A 461 -5.06 -30.26 -8.34
N GLN A 462 -5.98 -29.38 -7.89
CA GLN A 462 -5.67 -28.18 -7.12
C GLN A 462 -5.72 -28.42 -5.60
N ARG A 463 -6.38 -29.49 -5.15
CA ARG A 463 -6.56 -29.77 -3.71
C ARG A 463 -5.24 -29.94 -2.95
N PRO A 464 -4.18 -30.55 -3.49
CA PRO A 464 -2.87 -30.61 -2.83
C PRO A 464 -2.32 -29.23 -2.46
N PHE A 465 -2.48 -28.21 -3.31
CA PHE A 465 -2.04 -26.85 -3.00
C PHE A 465 -2.85 -26.24 -1.85
N LEU A 466 -4.17 -26.49 -1.81
CA LEU A 466 -5.01 -26.07 -0.70
C LEU A 466 -4.64 -26.75 0.63
N HIS A 467 -4.29 -28.04 0.60
CA HIS A 467 -3.80 -28.75 1.78
C HIS A 467 -2.47 -28.14 2.27
N ALA A 468 -1.51 -27.92 1.36
CA ALA A 468 -0.25 -27.26 1.69
C ALA A 468 -0.44 -25.83 2.25
N ALA A 469 -1.41 -25.08 1.71
CA ALA A 469 -1.78 -23.75 2.21
C ALA A 469 -2.34 -23.78 3.63
N ARG A 470 -3.19 -24.77 3.96
CA ARG A 470 -3.70 -24.97 5.33
C ARG A 470 -2.56 -25.21 6.32
N GLU A 471 -1.60 -26.06 5.95
CA GLU A 471 -0.44 -26.33 6.79
C GLU A 471 0.43 -25.10 6.99
N PHE A 472 0.72 -24.37 5.92
CA PHE A 472 1.43 -23.11 5.98
C PHE A 472 0.77 -22.10 6.93
N ARG A 473 -0.56 -21.92 6.84
CA ARG A 473 -1.30 -21.00 7.73
C ARG A 473 -1.24 -21.43 9.19
N ARG A 474 -1.32 -22.74 9.44
CA ARG A 474 -1.16 -23.32 10.79
C ARG A 474 0.25 -23.09 11.34
N GLU A 475 1.28 -23.28 10.52
CA GLU A 475 2.68 -23.03 10.90
C GLU A 475 2.95 -21.56 11.20
N LEU A 476 2.45 -20.65 10.34
CA LEU A 476 2.70 -19.21 10.45
C LEU A 476 2.00 -18.56 11.66
N GLY A 477 0.79 -19.03 11.98
CA GLY A 477 -0.03 -18.46 13.04
C GLY A 477 -0.52 -17.02 12.75
N THR A 478 -1.13 -16.39 13.74
CA THR A 478 -1.84 -15.11 13.60
C THR A 478 -1.10 -13.91 14.19
N ARG A 479 0.02 -14.12 14.89
CA ARG A 479 0.79 -13.08 15.56
C ARG A 479 2.22 -13.04 15.04
N SER A 480 2.95 -12.02 15.47
CA SER A 480 4.40 -11.88 15.30
C SER A 480 5.08 -11.98 16.65
N SER A 481 6.22 -12.66 16.70
CA SER A 481 7.10 -12.78 17.85
C SER A 481 8.05 -11.59 18.02
N VAL A 482 8.12 -10.70 17.02
CA VAL A 482 8.85 -9.44 17.05
C VAL A 482 7.89 -8.25 16.93
N PRO A 483 8.25 -7.07 17.48
CA PRO A 483 7.44 -5.87 17.33
C PRO A 483 7.18 -5.54 15.85
N CYS A 484 5.95 -5.11 15.56
CA CYS A 484 5.50 -4.90 14.20
C CYS A 484 4.52 -3.73 14.10
N VAL A 485 4.53 -3.07 12.94
CA VAL A 485 3.52 -2.10 12.55
C VAL A 485 2.80 -2.59 11.29
N SER A 486 1.47 -2.62 11.33
CA SER A 486 0.61 -2.87 10.18
C SER A 486 0.24 -1.52 9.55
N ILE A 487 0.83 -1.22 8.41
CA ILE A 487 0.46 -0.08 7.58
C ILE A 487 -0.54 -0.57 6.54
N PHE A 488 -1.75 -0.03 6.50
CA PHE A 488 -2.82 -0.59 5.65
C PHE A 488 -3.72 0.47 5.03
N GLY A 489 -4.25 0.16 3.85
CA GLY A 489 -5.20 1.02 3.17
C GLY A 489 -6.62 0.90 3.77
N TYR A 490 -7.34 2.02 3.87
CA TYR A 490 -8.74 2.06 4.27
C TYR A 490 -9.58 2.92 3.33
N GLY A 491 -10.90 2.73 3.36
CA GLY A 491 -11.85 3.56 2.61
C GLY A 491 -11.85 3.36 1.09
N VAL A 492 -11.07 2.42 0.56
CA VAL A 492 -11.05 2.07 -0.86
C VAL A 492 -11.96 0.85 -1.11
N LYS A 493 -12.72 0.88 -2.22
CA LYS A 493 -13.60 -0.22 -2.63
C LYS A 493 -12.82 -1.51 -2.79
N THR A 494 -13.14 -2.50 -1.97
CA THR A 494 -12.40 -3.76 -1.83
C THR A 494 -13.38 -4.91 -1.68
N VAL A 495 -13.04 -6.07 -2.26
CA VAL A 495 -13.83 -7.29 -2.09
C VAL A 495 -13.71 -7.78 -0.64
N THR A 496 -14.79 -7.71 0.13
CA THR A 496 -14.84 -8.11 1.54
C THR A 496 -15.51 -9.46 1.75
N GLY A 497 -16.35 -9.89 0.80
CA GLY A 497 -17.11 -11.13 0.89
C GLY A 497 -17.43 -11.75 -0.46
N VAL A 498 -17.85 -13.01 -0.43
CA VAL A 498 -18.18 -13.83 -1.59
C VAL A 498 -19.47 -14.59 -1.30
N SER A 499 -20.44 -14.52 -2.20
CA SER A 499 -21.66 -15.33 -2.15
C SER A 499 -21.62 -16.35 -3.27
N VAL A 500 -21.94 -17.60 -2.99
CA VAL A 500 -21.84 -18.70 -3.97
C VAL A 500 -23.16 -19.43 -4.09
N GLN A 501 -23.46 -19.94 -5.29
CA GLN A 501 -24.57 -20.86 -5.51
C GLN A 501 -24.03 -22.23 -5.89
N ARG A 502 -24.53 -23.26 -5.21
CA ARG A 502 -24.16 -24.67 -5.44
C ARG A 502 -25.12 -25.33 -6.43
N ASP A 503 -24.59 -26.15 -7.33
CA ASP A 503 -25.38 -27.06 -8.15
C ASP A 503 -25.86 -28.27 -7.33
N THR A 504 -26.66 -29.14 -7.95
CA THR A 504 -27.18 -30.35 -7.30
C THR A 504 -26.10 -31.35 -6.86
N HIS A 505 -24.86 -31.19 -7.34
CA HIS A 505 -23.70 -32.00 -6.97
C HIS A 505 -22.81 -31.27 -5.94
N GLY A 506 -23.24 -30.11 -5.43
CA GLY A 506 -22.52 -29.32 -4.44
C GLY A 506 -21.40 -28.44 -4.99
N ARG A 507 -21.20 -28.40 -6.32
CA ARG A 507 -20.17 -27.57 -6.97
C ARG A 507 -20.66 -26.15 -7.14
N TRP A 508 -19.75 -25.18 -7.06
CA TRP A 508 -20.11 -23.78 -7.23
C TRP A 508 -20.32 -23.48 -8.71
N HIS A 509 -21.48 -22.93 -9.07
CA HIS A 509 -21.82 -22.60 -10.45
C HIS A 509 -22.09 -21.10 -10.65
N LYS A 510 -22.29 -20.34 -9.57
CA LYS A 510 -22.37 -18.88 -9.59
C LYS A 510 -21.60 -18.31 -8.39
N VAL A 511 -20.91 -17.20 -8.62
CA VAL A 511 -20.17 -16.46 -7.58
C VAL A 511 -20.49 -14.98 -7.72
N ASP A 512 -20.93 -14.35 -6.63
CA ASP A 512 -21.22 -12.93 -6.53
C ASP A 512 -20.26 -12.29 -5.49
N LEU A 513 -19.74 -11.10 -5.77
CA LEU A 513 -18.77 -10.41 -4.91
C LEU A 513 -19.43 -9.31 -4.08
N ALA A 514 -19.15 -9.29 -2.78
CA ALA A 514 -19.47 -8.14 -1.92
C ALA A 514 -18.28 -7.17 -1.94
N VAL A 515 -18.53 -5.93 -2.34
CA VAL A 515 -17.52 -4.86 -2.43
C VAL A 515 -17.92 -3.72 -1.51
N GLU A 516 -17.03 -3.37 -0.58
CA GLU A 516 -17.22 -2.31 0.40
C GLU A 516 -16.04 -1.36 0.42
N SER A 517 -16.23 -0.12 0.89
CA SER A 517 -15.14 0.84 1.11
C SER A 517 -14.40 0.53 2.41
N GLY A 518 -13.74 -0.63 2.48
CA GLY A 518 -13.17 -1.21 3.70
C GLY A 518 -11.83 -1.92 3.48
N GLY A 519 -10.95 -1.32 2.67
CA GLY A 519 -9.64 -1.89 2.32
C GLY A 519 -8.84 -0.97 1.43
N ASP A 520 -7.91 -1.56 0.68
CA ASP A 520 -6.97 -0.88 -0.20
C ASP A 520 -7.19 -1.13 -1.70
N ASN A 521 -8.29 -1.76 -2.11
CA ASN A 521 -8.64 -2.31 -3.45
C ASN A 521 -8.28 -3.79 -3.70
N ILE A 522 -7.38 -4.37 -2.91
CA ILE A 522 -7.06 -5.80 -2.97
C ILE A 522 -7.34 -6.46 -1.62
N ILE A 523 -6.88 -5.86 -0.53
CA ILE A 523 -6.84 -6.41 0.80
C ILE A 523 -7.80 -5.65 1.71
N PRO A 524 -8.78 -6.34 2.32
CA PRO A 524 -9.65 -5.74 3.33
C PRO A 524 -8.85 -5.32 4.57
N GLU A 525 -9.28 -4.24 5.24
CA GLU A 525 -8.68 -3.76 6.49
C GLU A 525 -8.62 -4.88 7.56
N THR A 526 -9.65 -5.71 7.63
CA THR A 526 -9.76 -6.85 8.56
C THR A 526 -8.70 -7.94 8.32
N SER A 527 -8.16 -8.01 7.11
CA SER A 527 -7.06 -8.90 6.74
C SER A 527 -5.69 -8.24 6.90
N ALA A 528 -5.63 -6.93 6.70
CA ALA A 528 -4.40 -6.15 6.72
C ALA A 528 -3.85 -5.86 8.13
N VAL A 529 -4.72 -5.81 9.15
CA VAL A 529 -4.32 -5.53 10.53
C VAL A 529 -3.94 -6.82 11.25
N MET A 530 -2.65 -6.99 11.55
CA MET A 530 -2.18 -8.13 12.33
C MET A 530 -2.50 -7.96 13.83
N PRO A 531 -3.10 -8.97 14.50
CA PRO A 531 -3.37 -8.91 15.94
C PRO A 531 -2.12 -8.59 16.78
N GLY A 532 -2.22 -7.54 17.60
CA GLY A 532 -1.15 -7.12 18.52
C GLY A 532 -0.05 -6.26 17.88
N SER A 533 -0.16 -5.93 16.60
CA SER A 533 0.69 -4.94 15.95
C SER A 533 0.29 -3.51 16.32
N GLU A 534 1.23 -2.58 16.25
CA GLU A 534 0.90 -1.17 16.06
C GLU A 534 0.23 -0.99 14.69
N ILE A 535 -0.52 0.09 14.52
CA ILE A 535 -1.22 0.34 13.25
C ILE A 535 -0.86 1.70 12.66
N HIS A 536 -0.94 1.79 11.34
CA HIS A 536 -0.85 3.05 10.61
C HIS A 536 -1.79 3.00 9.38
N PRO A 537 -3.05 3.39 9.56
CA PRO A 537 -4.01 3.44 8.45
C PRO A 537 -3.69 4.59 7.49
N VAL A 538 -3.81 4.35 6.19
CA VAL A 538 -3.66 5.35 5.13
C VAL A 538 -4.79 5.20 4.10
N GLN A 539 -5.28 6.29 3.52
CA GLN A 539 -6.34 6.21 2.52
C GLN A 539 -5.72 6.05 1.12
N GLN A 540 -5.25 4.85 0.80
CA GLN A 540 -4.43 4.61 -0.40
C GLN A 540 -4.70 3.23 -1.02
N TYR A 541 -4.48 3.13 -2.33
CA TYR A 541 -4.57 1.88 -3.08
C TYR A 541 -3.41 0.93 -2.77
N HIS A 542 -3.64 -0.38 -2.90
CA HIS A 542 -2.69 -1.43 -2.53
C HIS A 542 -1.31 -1.22 -3.18
N GLY A 543 -1.30 -1.04 -4.51
CA GLY A 543 -0.08 -0.89 -5.30
C GLY A 543 0.65 0.42 -5.10
N THR A 544 0.11 1.38 -4.35
CA THR A 544 0.70 2.72 -4.15
C THR A 544 0.94 3.05 -2.68
N LEU A 545 0.74 2.09 -1.76
CA LEU A 545 0.99 2.29 -0.32
C LEU A 545 2.38 2.85 -0.02
N TYR A 546 3.42 2.34 -0.70
CA TYR A 546 4.81 2.71 -0.43
C TYR A 546 5.23 4.08 -1.01
N VAL A 547 4.40 4.71 -1.85
CA VAL A 547 4.66 6.07 -2.36
C VAL A 547 3.93 7.15 -1.57
N ASP A 548 3.01 6.73 -0.70
CA ASP A 548 2.22 7.62 0.14
C ASP A 548 3.08 8.33 1.20
N ASN A 549 2.86 9.62 1.37
CA ASN A 549 3.67 10.43 2.26
C ASN A 549 3.42 10.12 3.75
N ASP A 550 2.21 9.72 4.16
CA ASP A 550 2.00 9.25 5.54
C ASP A 550 2.81 7.98 5.80
N VAL A 551 2.87 7.08 4.80
CA VAL A 551 3.70 5.88 4.89
C VAL A 551 5.17 6.25 4.98
N LYS A 552 5.67 7.17 4.14
CA LYS A 552 7.05 7.67 4.22
C LYS A 552 7.34 8.30 5.59
N MET A 553 6.43 9.10 6.13
CA MET A 553 6.58 9.69 7.47
C MET A 553 6.64 8.60 8.54
N ARG A 554 5.75 7.60 8.48
CA ARG A 554 5.80 6.46 9.40
C ARG A 554 7.10 5.69 9.28
N LEU A 555 7.61 5.47 8.07
CA LEU A 555 8.91 4.85 7.84
C LEU A 555 10.05 5.67 8.45
N LYS A 556 10.07 7.00 8.23
CA LYS A 556 11.04 7.90 8.88
C LYS A 556 11.00 7.69 10.39
N LEU A 557 9.84 7.84 11.03
CA LEU A 557 9.69 7.67 12.48
C LEU A 557 10.19 6.31 12.97
N GLU A 558 9.85 5.22 12.29
CA GLU A 558 10.28 3.87 12.67
C GLU A 558 11.78 3.62 12.51
N LEU A 559 12.40 4.23 11.49
CA LEU A 559 13.80 4.01 11.14
C LEU A 559 14.73 5.02 11.82
N THR A 560 14.19 6.06 12.45
CA THR A 560 14.94 7.06 13.23
C THR A 560 14.74 6.98 14.74
N ARG A 561 13.82 6.13 15.20
CA ARG A 561 13.65 5.75 16.63
C ARG A 561 14.73 4.74 17.03
#